data_AF-A0A3S5DBZ4-F1
#
_entry.id   AF-A0A3S5DBZ4-F1
#
_cell.length_a   1.000
_cell.length_b   1.000
_cell.length_c   1.000
_cell.angle_alpha   90.00
_cell.angle_beta   90.00
_cell.angle_gamma   90.00
#
_symmetry.space_group_name_H-M   'P 1'
#
loop_
_entity.id
_entity.type
_entity.pdbx_description
1 polymer ?
#
loop_
_entity_poly.entity_id
_entity_poly.type
_entity_poly.pdbx_seq_one_letter_code
_entity_poly.pdbx_strand_id
1 'polypeptide(L)'
;MPCCPHSTLESDPQGFKRLRQAYEEAQHWAASPAEDVKTEEVATNMKYWWRSGNCWHQTRDRFQPSAWQKFIQQLNQCSMDEIDKLRWQLCDIAMKTETISLSCLALLAQRLNWQPQEADDDAEGEELEAFLETVKRGDAFDLLSLAKLPLVVQDQTDAYFFKLEHIWRFYPEHLPTLYRFREPG
;
A
#
# COMPACT_ATOMS: atom_id res chain seq x y z
N MET A 1 10.54 -68.56 -16.97
CA MET A 1 10.25 -67.63 -15.87
C MET A 1 11.56 -67.29 -15.17
N PRO A 2 12.13 -66.09 -15.39
CA PRO A 2 13.33 -65.66 -14.66
C PRO A 2 12.92 -64.87 -13.41
N CYS A 3 13.46 -65.27 -12.28
CA CYS A 3 13.29 -64.63 -10.98
C CYS A 3 13.82 -63.19 -11.02
N CYS A 4 13.05 -62.25 -10.46
CA CYS A 4 13.50 -60.86 -10.25
C CYS A 4 14.69 -60.83 -9.29
N PRO A 5 15.78 -60.10 -9.58
CA PRO A 5 16.82 -59.87 -8.60
C PRO A 5 16.33 -58.85 -7.56
N HIS A 6 16.28 -59.31 -6.32
CA HIS A 6 16.02 -58.53 -5.13
C HIS A 6 17.21 -57.60 -4.86
N SER A 7 17.21 -56.42 -5.50
CA SER A 7 18.06 -55.31 -5.06
C SER A 7 17.43 -54.72 -3.81
N THR A 8 17.92 -55.13 -2.64
CA THR A 8 17.69 -54.40 -1.40
C THR A 8 18.09 -52.93 -1.61
N LEU A 9 17.34 -52.01 -0.99
CA LEU A 9 17.54 -50.56 -0.95
C LEU A 9 18.84 -50.14 -0.22
N GLU A 10 19.90 -50.93 -0.35
CA GLU A 10 21.19 -50.81 0.31
C GLU A 10 22.31 -50.60 -0.73
N SER A 11 22.03 -49.83 -1.79
CA SER A 11 22.92 -49.64 -2.95
C SER A 11 23.38 -48.20 -3.22
N ASP A 12 23.15 -47.25 -2.31
CA ASP A 12 23.90 -45.99 -2.35
C ASP A 12 24.08 -45.34 -0.96
N PRO A 13 25.06 -45.80 -0.16
CA PRO A 13 25.42 -45.18 1.11
C PRO A 13 25.82 -43.70 0.95
N GLN A 14 26.30 -43.30 -0.23
CA GLN A 14 26.67 -41.92 -0.53
C GLN A 14 25.46 -41.07 -0.89
N GLY A 15 24.43 -41.66 -1.51
CA GLY A 15 23.14 -41.03 -1.80
C GLY A 15 22.40 -40.64 -0.51
N PHE A 16 22.39 -41.52 0.50
CA PHE A 16 21.86 -41.19 1.82
C PHE A 16 22.64 -40.07 2.52
N LYS A 17 23.97 -40.02 2.36
CA LYS A 17 24.78 -38.93 2.89
C LYS A 17 24.47 -37.60 2.20
N ARG A 18 24.35 -37.61 0.87
CA ARG A 18 23.95 -36.43 0.08
C ARG A 18 22.56 -35.92 0.48
N LEU A 19 21.60 -36.82 0.67
CA LEU A 19 20.26 -36.45 1.14
C LEU A 19 20.27 -35.91 2.56
N ARG A 20 21.01 -36.55 3.48
CA ARG A 20 21.14 -36.08 4.86
C ARG A 20 21.80 -34.71 4.93
N GLN A 21 22.87 -34.49 4.16
CA GLN A 21 23.55 -33.20 4.07
C GLN A 21 22.64 -32.12 3.47
N ALA A 22 21.92 -32.41 2.38
CA ALA A 22 20.97 -31.47 1.79
C ALA A 22 19.82 -31.12 2.76
N TYR A 23 19.38 -32.10 3.56
CA TYR A 23 18.36 -31.89 4.59
C TYR A 23 18.87 -31.05 5.77
N GLU A 24 20.08 -31.33 6.25
CA GLU A 24 20.74 -30.56 7.31
C GLU A 24 21.01 -29.13 6.85
N GLU A 25 21.50 -28.93 5.62
CA GLU A 25 21.67 -27.60 5.02
C GLU A 25 20.33 -26.86 4.92
N ALA A 26 19.26 -27.52 4.43
CA ALA A 26 17.92 -26.92 4.38
C ALA A 26 17.37 -26.55 5.79
N GLN A 27 17.64 -27.38 6.80
CA GLN A 27 17.30 -27.07 8.19
C GLN A 27 18.12 -25.89 8.73
N HIS A 28 19.40 -25.78 8.38
CA HIS A 28 20.24 -24.65 8.74
C HIS A 28 19.77 -23.34 8.10
N TRP A 29 19.32 -23.36 6.85
CA TRP A 29 18.70 -22.20 6.19
C TRP A 29 17.37 -21.82 6.86
N ALA A 30 16.51 -22.80 7.17
CA ALA A 30 15.23 -22.58 7.85
C ALA A 30 15.37 -22.12 9.32
N ALA A 31 16.50 -22.43 9.97
CA ALA A 31 16.79 -22.04 11.34
C ALA A 31 17.66 -20.77 11.43
N SER A 32 18.10 -20.21 10.30
CA SER A 32 18.95 -19.01 10.28
C SER A 32 18.09 -17.76 10.53
N PRO A 33 18.20 -17.08 11.69
CA PRO A 33 17.32 -15.96 12.03
C PRO A 33 17.69 -14.66 11.28
N ALA A 34 18.77 -14.69 10.50
CA ALA A 34 19.40 -13.48 9.97
C ALA A 34 18.64 -12.82 8.82
N GLU A 35 17.81 -13.57 8.10
CA GLU A 35 16.90 -13.01 7.08
C GLU A 35 15.60 -12.53 7.73
N ASP A 36 15.00 -13.29 8.65
CA ASP A 36 13.75 -12.90 9.33
C ASP A 36 13.89 -11.60 10.14
N VAL A 37 15.00 -11.40 10.86
CA VAL A 37 15.18 -10.21 11.72
C VAL A 37 15.33 -8.91 10.91
N LYS A 38 16.09 -8.93 9.81
CA LYS A 38 16.25 -7.74 8.94
C LYS A 38 14.97 -7.39 8.21
N THR A 39 14.27 -8.42 7.77
CA THR A 39 13.00 -8.34 7.05
C THR A 39 11.98 -7.71 8.02
N GLU A 40 11.70 -8.34 9.15
CA GLU A 40 10.70 -7.85 10.10
C GLU A 40 10.99 -6.45 10.68
N GLU A 41 12.26 -6.06 10.81
CA GLU A 41 12.66 -4.67 11.11
C GLU A 41 12.28 -3.68 10.00
N VAL A 42 12.46 -4.01 8.72
CA VAL A 42 12.07 -3.14 7.60
C VAL A 42 10.56 -2.96 7.57
N ALA A 43 9.76 -4.02 7.66
CA ALA A 43 8.30 -3.90 7.74
C ALA A 43 7.84 -3.10 8.96
N THR A 44 8.50 -3.28 10.11
CA THR A 44 8.18 -2.52 11.34
C THR A 44 8.56 -1.06 11.19
N ASN A 45 9.75 -0.76 10.67
CA ASN A 45 10.20 0.60 10.39
C ASN A 45 9.30 1.28 9.37
N MET A 46 8.84 0.57 8.34
CA MET A 46 7.90 1.06 7.32
C MET A 46 6.54 1.43 7.93
N LYS A 47 6.01 0.56 8.81
CA LYS A 47 4.78 0.81 9.57
C LYS A 47 4.94 2.01 10.47
N TYR A 48 6.03 2.09 11.23
CA TYR A 48 6.34 3.26 12.05
C TYR A 48 6.51 4.52 11.20
N TRP A 49 7.14 4.41 10.05
CA TRP A 49 7.35 5.53 9.13
C TRP A 49 6.02 6.06 8.55
N TRP A 50 5.07 5.17 8.25
CA TRP A 50 3.72 5.54 7.79
C TRP A 50 2.82 6.02 8.94
N ARG A 51 2.80 5.30 10.06
CA ARG A 51 1.91 5.51 11.21
C ARG A 51 2.35 6.64 12.15
N SER A 52 3.65 6.94 12.18
CA SER A 52 4.14 8.09 12.94
C SER A 52 3.64 9.40 12.36
N GLY A 53 3.19 9.44 11.10
CA GLY A 53 2.62 10.63 10.46
C GLY A 53 3.58 11.83 10.35
N ASN A 54 4.71 11.77 11.06
CA ASN A 54 5.68 12.84 11.27
C ASN A 54 6.43 13.18 9.97
N CYS A 55 6.49 12.25 9.02
CA CYS A 55 7.10 12.52 7.72
C CYS A 55 6.11 12.95 6.63
N TRP A 56 4.78 12.90 6.83
CA TRP A 56 3.80 13.18 5.77
C TRP A 56 2.79 14.27 6.12
N HIS A 57 2.34 14.36 7.38
CA HIS A 57 1.56 15.50 7.86
C HIS A 57 2.35 16.80 7.83
N GLN A 58 3.69 16.73 7.87
CA GLN A 58 4.58 17.89 7.90
C GLN A 58 5.36 18.13 6.60
N THR A 59 5.32 17.22 5.63
CA THR A 59 6.22 17.25 4.46
C THR A 59 5.44 17.36 3.17
N ARG A 60 5.98 18.20 2.27
CA ARG A 60 5.51 18.39 0.88
C ARG A 60 5.35 17.10 0.08
N ASP A 61 5.95 16.01 0.55
CA ASP A 61 6.04 14.72 -0.13
C ASP A 61 4.67 14.07 -0.33
N ARG A 62 3.66 14.39 0.51
CA ARG A 62 2.29 13.86 0.39
C ARG A 62 1.61 14.17 -0.94
N PHE A 63 2.11 15.18 -1.66
CA PHE A 63 1.63 15.55 -2.98
C PHE A 63 2.61 15.18 -4.10
N GLN A 64 3.79 14.65 -3.79
CA GLN A 64 4.87 14.41 -4.76
C GLN A 64 4.93 12.96 -5.25
N PRO A 65 4.54 12.66 -6.50
CA PRO A 65 4.60 11.29 -7.03
C PRO A 65 6.01 10.67 -6.97
N SER A 66 7.06 11.49 -7.10
CA SER A 66 8.45 11.03 -7.02
C SER A 66 8.85 10.54 -5.63
N ALA A 67 8.31 11.13 -4.55
CA ALA A 67 8.53 10.65 -3.20
C ALA A 67 7.86 9.28 -2.98
N TRP A 68 6.65 9.11 -3.54
CA TRP A 68 5.91 7.86 -3.48
C TRP A 68 6.55 6.75 -4.30
N GLN A 69 7.12 7.07 -5.46
CA GLN A 69 7.91 6.11 -6.23
C GLN A 69 9.14 5.63 -5.47
N LYS A 70 9.84 6.50 -4.74
CA LYS A 70 10.96 6.10 -3.87
C LYS A 70 10.50 5.19 -2.73
N PHE A 71 9.36 5.50 -2.11
CA PHE A 71 8.76 4.63 -1.11
C PHE A 71 8.38 3.26 -1.68
N ILE A 72 7.77 3.22 -2.87
CA ILE A 72 7.47 1.97 -3.58
C ILE A 72 8.73 1.17 -3.92
N GLN A 73 9.84 1.85 -4.26
CA GLN A 73 11.12 1.17 -4.45
C GLN A 73 11.67 0.56 -3.16
N GLN A 74 11.36 1.13 -1.99
CA GLN A 74 11.68 0.51 -0.70
C GLN A 74 10.75 -0.67 -0.42
N LEU A 75 9.44 -0.57 -0.72
CA LEU A 75 8.51 -1.72 -0.66
C LEU A 75 9.02 -2.88 -1.52
N ASN A 76 9.59 -2.60 -2.69
CA ASN A 76 10.13 -3.65 -3.57
C ASN A 76 11.31 -4.43 -3.00
N GLN A 77 11.93 -3.95 -1.91
CA GLN A 77 13.02 -4.65 -1.25
C GLN A 77 12.53 -5.61 -0.15
N CYS A 78 11.25 -5.51 0.23
CA CYS A 78 10.60 -6.41 1.17
C CYS A 78 10.31 -7.78 0.56
N SER A 79 10.22 -8.80 1.40
CA SER A 79 9.74 -10.12 1.00
C SER A 79 8.24 -10.10 0.69
N MET A 80 7.76 -11.11 -0.02
CA MET A 80 6.33 -11.22 -0.35
C MET A 80 5.45 -11.30 0.92
N ASP A 81 5.89 -12.03 1.94
CA ASP A 81 5.15 -12.19 3.20
C ASP A 81 5.01 -10.86 3.95
N GLU A 82 6.01 -9.99 3.87
CA GLU A 82 5.93 -8.66 4.45
C GLU A 82 4.98 -7.75 3.70
N ILE A 83 5.03 -7.79 2.37
CA ILE A 83 4.11 -7.02 1.52
C ILE A 83 2.68 -7.43 1.79
N ASP A 84 2.41 -8.72 1.97
CA ASP A 84 1.07 -9.20 2.33
C ASP A 84 0.64 -8.72 3.72
N LYS A 85 1.55 -8.72 4.71
CA LYS A 85 1.28 -8.13 6.05
C LYS A 85 1.03 -6.61 5.97
N LEU A 86 1.71 -5.89 5.09
CA LEU A 86 1.64 -4.43 4.96
C LEU A 86 0.46 -3.97 4.10
N ARG A 87 0.02 -4.76 3.13
CA ARG A 87 -0.96 -4.41 2.10
C ARG A 87 -2.18 -3.72 2.68
N TRP A 88 -2.89 -4.42 3.57
CA TRP A 88 -4.15 -3.94 4.13
C TRP A 88 -3.93 -2.93 5.26
N GLN A 89 -2.79 -2.99 5.95
CA GLN A 89 -2.44 -1.99 6.97
C GLN A 89 -2.20 -0.61 6.35
N LEU A 90 -1.49 -0.55 5.23
CA LEU A 90 -1.29 0.68 4.49
C LEU A 90 -2.59 1.17 3.85
N CYS A 91 -3.48 0.25 3.44
CA CYS A 91 -4.82 0.58 2.95
C CYS A 91 -5.67 1.25 4.03
N ASP A 92 -5.77 0.64 5.21
CA ASP A 92 -6.52 1.17 6.36
C ASP A 92 -6.04 2.57 6.76
N ILE A 93 -4.72 2.78 6.78
CA ILE A 93 -4.17 4.09 7.14
C ILE A 93 -4.41 5.09 6.00
N ALA A 94 -4.32 4.68 4.73
CA ALA A 94 -4.64 5.55 3.59
C ALA A 94 -6.10 6.01 3.61
N MET A 95 -7.05 5.12 3.90
CA MET A 95 -8.48 5.45 4.03
C MET A 95 -8.75 6.46 5.16
N LYS A 96 -7.96 6.40 6.25
CA LYS A 96 -8.07 7.32 7.39
C LYS A 96 -7.29 8.63 7.21
N THR A 97 -6.56 8.80 6.11
CA THR A 97 -5.75 9.99 5.86
C THR A 97 -6.57 11.05 5.14
N GLU A 98 -6.75 12.20 5.77
CA GLU A 98 -7.60 13.28 5.23
C GLU A 98 -6.93 14.06 4.09
N THR A 99 -5.62 14.31 4.16
CA THR A 99 -4.92 15.22 3.23
C THR A 99 -3.77 14.52 2.51
N ILE A 100 -4.04 14.03 1.29
CA ILE A 100 -3.10 13.23 0.51
C ILE A 100 -3.47 13.27 -0.97
N SER A 101 -2.47 13.25 -1.86
CA SER A 101 -2.75 13.16 -3.29
C SER A 101 -3.33 11.79 -3.65
N LEU A 102 -4.50 11.79 -4.27
CA LEU A 102 -5.16 10.63 -4.85
C LEU A 102 -4.30 10.03 -5.96
N SER A 103 -3.61 10.85 -6.75
CA SER A 103 -2.66 10.34 -7.76
C SER A 103 -1.49 9.58 -7.12
N CYS A 104 -1.03 10.04 -5.96
CA CYS A 104 0.02 9.35 -5.20
C CYS A 104 -0.50 8.05 -4.57
N LEU A 105 -1.70 8.08 -4.00
CA LEU A 105 -2.38 6.88 -3.52
C LEU A 105 -2.60 5.84 -4.62
N ALA A 106 -2.91 6.28 -5.85
CA ALA A 106 -3.10 5.37 -6.99
C ALA A 106 -1.83 4.56 -7.29
N LEU A 107 -0.63 5.16 -7.16
CA LEU A 107 0.64 4.44 -7.30
C LEU A 107 0.77 3.32 -6.25
N LEU A 108 0.41 3.63 -5.00
CA LEU A 108 0.49 2.68 -3.90
C LEU A 108 -0.55 1.58 -4.03
N ALA A 109 -1.80 1.94 -4.34
CA ALA A 109 -2.91 1.01 -4.55
C ALA A 109 -2.59 0.02 -5.68
N GLN A 110 -2.03 0.52 -6.79
CA GLN A 110 -1.58 -0.33 -7.89
C GLN A 110 -0.47 -1.28 -7.45
N ARG A 111 0.53 -0.77 -6.70
CA ARG A 111 1.66 -1.59 -6.27
C ARG A 111 1.26 -2.69 -5.30
N LEU A 112 0.37 -2.39 -4.37
CA LEU A 112 -0.10 -3.31 -3.35
C LEU A 112 -1.29 -4.16 -3.81
N ASN A 113 -1.76 -3.95 -5.04
CA ASN A 113 -2.91 -4.63 -5.63
C ASN A 113 -4.14 -4.56 -4.70
N TRP A 114 -4.50 -3.35 -4.28
CA TRP A 114 -5.74 -3.10 -3.56
C TRP A 114 -6.92 -3.30 -4.50
N GLN A 115 -7.83 -4.17 -4.11
CA GLN A 115 -9.03 -4.52 -4.87
C GLN A 115 -10.15 -4.88 -3.87
N PRO A 116 -11.42 -4.54 -4.15
CA PRO A 116 -12.54 -5.02 -3.33
C PRO A 116 -12.51 -6.55 -3.27
N GLN A 117 -12.70 -7.11 -2.08
CA GLN A 117 -12.82 -8.55 -1.92
C GLN A 117 -14.28 -8.95 -2.23
N GLU A 118 -14.50 -10.01 -3.01
CA GLU A 118 -15.84 -10.48 -3.44
C GLU A 118 -16.68 -11.11 -2.30
N ALA A 119 -16.59 -10.61 -1.07
CA ALA A 119 -17.44 -11.09 0.01
C ALA A 119 -18.85 -10.50 -0.14
N ASP A 120 -19.86 -11.38 -0.13
CA ASP A 120 -21.28 -11.02 -0.09
C ASP A 120 -21.58 -10.29 1.24
N ASP A 121 -21.99 -9.03 1.16
CA ASP A 121 -22.46 -8.16 2.25
C ASP A 121 -21.43 -7.84 3.36
N ASP A 122 -20.34 -7.18 2.99
CA ASP A 122 -19.49 -6.48 3.97
C ASP A 122 -19.49 -4.97 3.72
N ALA A 123 -19.99 -4.19 4.69
CA ALA A 123 -19.95 -2.73 4.66
C ALA A 123 -18.51 -2.20 4.51
N GLU A 124 -17.52 -2.96 4.99
CA GLU A 124 -16.10 -2.66 4.81
C GLU A 124 -15.67 -2.77 3.34
N GLY A 125 -16.30 -3.68 2.58
CA GLY A 125 -16.08 -3.86 1.14
C GLY A 125 -16.63 -2.69 0.31
N GLU A 126 -17.82 -2.21 0.64
CA GLU A 126 -18.41 -1.02 0.01
C GLU A 126 -17.58 0.24 0.26
N GLU A 127 -17.10 0.43 1.50
CA GLU A 127 -16.24 1.57 1.86
C GLU A 127 -14.91 1.54 1.08
N LEU A 128 -14.28 0.35 0.99
CA LEU A 128 -13.06 0.16 0.20
C LEU A 128 -13.30 0.44 -1.29
N GLU A 129 -14.41 -0.04 -1.86
CA GLU A 129 -14.74 0.22 -3.26
C GLU A 129 -14.94 1.72 -3.52
N ALA A 130 -15.71 2.42 -2.68
CA ALA A 130 -15.92 3.86 -2.78
C ALA A 130 -14.60 4.65 -2.67
N PHE A 131 -13.70 4.22 -1.77
CA PHE A 131 -12.36 4.77 -1.64
C PHE A 131 -11.53 4.55 -2.91
N LEU A 132 -11.47 3.33 -3.43
CA LEU A 132 -10.70 3.01 -4.64
C LEU A 132 -11.25 3.72 -5.89
N GLU A 133 -12.56 3.89 -6.02
CA GLU A 133 -13.17 4.72 -7.07
C GLU A 133 -12.79 6.19 -6.94
N THR A 134 -12.66 6.71 -5.72
CA THR A 134 -12.14 8.06 -5.48
C THR A 134 -10.67 8.18 -5.86
N VAL A 135 -9.84 7.19 -5.51
CA VAL A 135 -8.42 7.15 -5.91
C VAL A 135 -8.27 7.07 -7.43
N LYS A 136 -9.05 6.25 -8.13
CA LYS A 136 -9.04 6.14 -9.60
C LYS A 136 -9.41 7.45 -10.29
N ARG A 137 -10.32 8.23 -9.71
CA ARG A 137 -10.72 9.55 -10.23
C ARG A 137 -9.54 10.53 -10.23
N GLY A 138 -8.63 10.39 -9.28
CA GLY A 138 -7.45 11.23 -9.16
C GLY A 138 -7.75 12.61 -8.56
N ASP A 139 -6.71 13.44 -8.50
CA ASP A 139 -6.79 14.74 -7.83
C ASP A 139 -7.69 15.72 -8.61
N ALA A 140 -8.60 16.40 -7.91
CA ALA A 140 -9.46 17.45 -8.48
C ALA A 140 -8.68 18.72 -8.87
N PHE A 141 -7.47 18.88 -8.32
CA PHE A 141 -6.61 20.04 -8.49
C PHE A 141 -5.13 19.60 -8.42
N ASP A 142 -4.23 20.37 -9.03
CA ASP A 142 -2.79 20.09 -8.95
C ASP A 142 -2.25 20.42 -7.54
N LEU A 143 -2.30 19.43 -6.64
CA LEU A 143 -1.84 19.56 -5.26
C LEU A 143 -0.33 19.86 -5.14
N LEU A 144 0.47 19.58 -6.18
CA LEU A 144 1.89 19.97 -6.20
C LEU A 144 2.08 21.48 -6.12
N SER A 145 1.13 22.24 -6.67
CA SER A 145 1.17 23.71 -6.59
C SER A 145 1.10 24.21 -5.14
N LEU A 146 0.46 23.45 -4.25
CA LEU A 146 0.34 23.75 -2.82
C LEU A 146 1.62 23.48 -2.05
N ALA A 147 2.52 22.63 -2.57
CA ALA A 147 3.73 22.23 -1.87
C ALA A 147 4.51 23.45 -1.36
N LYS A 148 4.52 24.57 -2.10
CA LYS A 148 5.26 25.77 -1.71
C LYS A 148 4.71 26.53 -0.50
N LEU A 149 3.46 26.28 -0.12
CA LEU A 149 2.71 27.02 0.88
C LEU A 149 2.93 26.46 2.29
N PRO A 150 2.58 27.21 3.36
CA PRO A 150 2.55 26.68 4.72
C PRO A 150 1.57 25.50 4.84
N LEU A 151 1.89 24.50 5.67
CA LEU A 151 1.09 23.28 5.83
C LEU A 151 -0.38 23.54 6.11
N VAL A 152 -0.68 24.48 7.02
CA VAL A 152 -2.06 24.87 7.34
C VAL A 152 -2.82 25.34 6.10
N VAL A 153 -2.16 26.06 5.19
CA VAL A 153 -2.78 26.54 3.94
C VAL A 153 -2.97 25.38 2.97
N GLN A 154 -2.02 24.43 2.93
CA GLN A 154 -2.15 23.23 2.11
C GLN A 154 -3.38 22.42 2.54
N ASP A 155 -3.50 22.11 3.84
CA ASP A 155 -4.58 21.29 4.40
C ASP A 155 -5.95 21.95 4.18
N GLN A 156 -6.04 23.26 4.44
CA GLN A 156 -7.28 24.01 4.22
C GLN A 156 -7.68 24.06 2.75
N THR A 157 -6.71 24.23 1.84
CA THR A 157 -6.98 24.31 0.41
C THR A 157 -7.42 22.96 -0.14
N ASP A 158 -6.74 21.89 0.27
CA ASP A 158 -7.09 20.51 -0.08
C ASP A 158 -8.51 20.16 0.40
N ALA A 159 -8.81 20.40 1.69
CA ALA A 159 -10.14 20.17 2.25
C ALA A 159 -11.25 21.00 1.55
N TYR A 160 -10.94 22.22 1.11
CA TYR A 160 -11.87 23.05 0.35
C TYR A 160 -12.17 22.45 -1.03
N PHE A 161 -11.14 22.09 -1.80
CA PHE A 161 -11.32 21.50 -3.12
C PHE A 161 -12.00 20.13 -3.05
N PHE A 162 -11.65 19.31 -2.07
CA PHE A 162 -12.31 18.03 -1.84
C PHE A 162 -13.82 18.20 -1.57
N LYS A 163 -14.21 19.13 -0.68
CA LYS A 163 -15.62 19.43 -0.43
C LYS A 163 -16.33 20.02 -1.65
N LEU A 164 -15.67 20.89 -2.41
CA LEU A 164 -16.25 21.50 -3.60
C LEU A 164 -16.51 20.45 -4.68
N GLU A 165 -15.58 19.52 -4.88
CA GLU A 165 -15.74 18.40 -5.79
C GLU A 165 -16.87 17.47 -5.34
N HIS A 166 -16.95 17.16 -4.04
CA HIS A 166 -18.04 16.38 -3.46
C HIS A 166 -19.41 17.04 -3.68
N ILE A 167 -19.55 18.35 -3.42
CA ILE A 167 -20.79 19.09 -3.66
C ILE A 167 -21.14 19.07 -5.14
N TRP A 168 -20.18 19.32 -6.03
CA TRP A 168 -20.42 19.32 -7.47
C TRP A 168 -20.95 17.97 -7.97
N ARG A 169 -20.47 16.88 -7.38
CA ARG A 169 -20.83 15.51 -7.76
C ARG A 169 -22.18 15.05 -7.20
N PHE A 170 -22.43 15.28 -5.92
CA PHE A 170 -23.58 14.69 -5.22
C PHE A 170 -24.74 15.67 -5.01
N TYR A 171 -24.47 16.98 -5.06
CA TYR A 171 -25.45 18.02 -4.84
C TYR A 171 -25.29 19.20 -5.82
N PRO A 172 -25.27 18.96 -7.14
CA PRO A 172 -25.06 20.00 -8.14
C PRO A 172 -26.08 21.15 -8.05
N GLU A 173 -27.29 20.88 -7.54
CA GLU A 173 -28.35 21.85 -7.27
C GLU A 173 -28.00 22.90 -6.20
N HIS A 174 -26.97 22.67 -5.39
CA HIS A 174 -26.48 23.64 -4.40
C HIS A 174 -25.48 24.65 -5.00
N LEU A 175 -24.95 24.41 -6.20
CA LEU A 175 -23.99 25.32 -6.85
C LEU A 175 -24.59 26.66 -7.30
N PRO A 176 -25.82 26.77 -7.83
CA PRO A 176 -26.43 28.05 -8.19
C PRO A 176 -26.48 29.05 -7.02
N THR A 177 -26.54 28.57 -5.77
CA THR A 177 -26.49 29.39 -4.56
C THR A 177 -25.10 29.98 -4.27
N LEU A 178 -24.02 29.35 -4.72
CA LEU A 178 -22.64 29.86 -4.60
C LEU A 178 -22.33 30.93 -5.66
N TYR A 179 -22.87 30.79 -6.87
CA TYR A 179 -22.68 31.75 -7.96
C TYR A 179 -23.54 33.03 -7.82
N ARG A 180 -24.59 33.02 -7.00
CA ARG A 180 -25.50 34.17 -6.82
C ARG A 180 -24.91 35.32 -5.98
N PHE A 181 -23.70 35.15 -5.41
CA PHE A 181 -22.97 36.21 -4.71
C PHE A 181 -22.08 37.08 -5.62
N ARG A 182 -22.09 36.84 -6.93
CA ARG A 182 -21.30 37.60 -7.91
C ARG A 182 -22.19 38.22 -9.00
N GLU A 183 -23.27 38.85 -8.62
CA GLU A 183 -23.95 39.84 -9.46
C GLU A 183 -23.61 41.23 -8.87
N PRO A 184 -22.72 42.02 -9.48
CA PRO A 184 -22.64 43.43 -9.16
C PRO A 184 -23.91 44.11 -9.72
N GLY A 185 -24.62 44.83 -8.85
CA GLY A 185 -25.71 45.72 -9.27
C GLY A 185 -25.26 46.84 -10.19
#